data_AF-A0AAW4L463-F1
#
_entry.id   AF-A0AAW4L463-F1
#
_cell.length_a   1.000
_cell.length_b   1.000
_cell.length_c   1.000
_cell.angle_alpha   90.00
_cell.angle_beta   90.00
_cell.angle_gamma   90.00
#
_symmetry.space_group_name_H-M   'P 1'
#
loop_
_entity.id
_entity.type
_entity.pdbx_description
1 polymer ?
#
loop_
_entity_poly.entity_id
_entity_poly.type
_entity_poly.pdbx_seq_one_letter_code
_entity_poly.pdbx_strand_id
1 'polypeptide(L)'
;MSYFTRKYCGGFTYLAALFAIMIMGIMLGMVGQSWTALMKREREEELFFRGSQIRAAITRYYDDPKNGSGGTRHPPTGLRELKDLLKDPRELTTTRWLRQLYIDPVTGKDWEVINGPVKDSTGKSKPFTGVIGVKSKSDEAPLKQSGFSEDYKAFEGKTKYSDWQFVYGLSPQQGSLKVEMPKSPFLK
;
A
#
# COMPACT_ATOMS: atom_id res chain seq x y z
N MET A 1 66.04 58.60 -4.54
CA MET A 1 65.21 58.20 -3.38
C MET A 1 63.95 57.58 -3.96
N SER A 2 63.96 56.27 -4.17
CA SER A 2 62.98 55.57 -5.00
C SER A 2 62.14 54.68 -4.10
N TYR A 3 60.89 55.06 -3.86
CA TYR A 3 59.97 54.31 -3.01
C TYR A 3 59.34 53.18 -3.83
N PHE A 4 59.73 51.93 -3.56
CA PHE A 4 59.07 50.74 -4.10
C PHE A 4 57.94 50.37 -3.15
N THR A 5 56.72 50.81 -3.44
CA THR A 5 55.53 50.44 -2.65
C THR A 5 55.08 49.04 -3.06
N ARG A 6 55.12 48.14 -2.09
CA ARG A 6 54.84 46.71 -2.20
C ARG A 6 53.36 46.50 -2.57
N LYS A 7 53.10 45.77 -3.66
CA LYS A 7 51.74 45.40 -4.07
C LYS A 7 51.11 44.45 -3.04
N TYR A 8 49.99 44.86 -2.46
CA TYR A 8 49.09 43.95 -1.77
C TYR A 8 48.23 43.22 -2.82
N CYS A 9 48.74 42.10 -3.35
CA CYS A 9 47.98 41.16 -4.16
C CYS A 9 48.04 39.79 -3.48
N GLY A 10 47.27 39.59 -2.40
CA GLY A 10 47.24 38.32 -1.67
C GLY A 10 45.97 38.06 -0.85
N GLY A 11 45.16 39.07 -0.55
CA GLY A 11 43.95 38.91 0.26
C GLY A 11 42.71 38.46 -0.51
N PHE A 12 42.55 38.90 -1.77
CA PHE A 12 41.34 38.62 -2.54
C PHE A 12 41.23 37.15 -2.97
N THR A 13 42.36 36.51 -3.27
CA THR A 13 42.41 35.10 -3.70
C THR A 13 41.96 34.15 -2.60
N TYR A 14 42.26 34.47 -1.33
CA TYR A 14 41.83 33.67 -0.19
C TYR A 14 40.32 33.78 0.04
N LEU A 15 39.76 34.99 -0.05
CA LEU A 15 38.31 35.20 0.00
C LEU A 15 37.60 34.47 -1.15
N ALA A 16 38.14 34.56 -2.37
CA ALA A 16 37.60 33.82 -3.52
C ALA A 16 37.64 32.30 -3.31
N ALA A 17 38.71 31.76 -2.73
CA ALA A 17 38.83 30.34 -2.41
C ALA A 17 37.82 29.89 -1.34
N LEU A 18 37.62 30.69 -0.28
CA LEU A 18 36.62 30.40 0.75
C LEU A 18 35.20 30.42 0.17
N PHE A 19 34.87 31.39 -0.68
CA PHE A 19 33.59 31.42 -1.37
C PHE A 19 33.41 30.23 -2.32
N ALA A 20 34.46 29.80 -3.04
CA ALA A 20 34.39 28.63 -3.90
C ALA A 20 34.07 27.35 -3.10
N ILE A 21 34.72 27.14 -1.96
CA ILE A 21 34.45 25.99 -1.08
C ILE A 21 33.03 26.07 -0.49
N MET A 22 32.57 27.25 -0.10
CA MET A 22 31.21 27.47 0.38
C MET A 22 30.16 27.13 -0.68
N ILE A 23 30.35 27.58 -1.93
CA ILE A 23 29.45 27.29 -3.05
C ILE A 23 29.44 25.79 -3.37
N MET A 24 30.60 25.13 -3.35
CA MET A 24 30.68 23.67 -3.52
C MET A 24 29.91 22.94 -2.40
N GLY A 25 30.04 23.37 -1.15
CA GLY A 25 29.30 22.78 -0.03
C GLY A 25 27.78 22.89 -0.19
N ILE A 26 27.28 24.04 -0.67
CA ILE A 26 25.85 24.25 -0.94
C ILE A 26 25.37 23.37 -2.10
N MET A 27 26.16 23.27 -3.19
CA MET A 27 25.84 22.45 -4.36
C MET A 27 25.68 20.96 -4.02
N LEU A 28 26.52 20.40 -3.14
CA LEU A 28 26.41 19.00 -2.73
C LEU A 28 25.13 18.72 -1.91
N GLY A 29 24.57 19.71 -1.22
CA GLY A 29 23.38 19.55 -0.37
C GLY A 29 22.07 19.29 -1.11
N MET A 30 21.99 19.58 -2.42
CA MET A 30 20.73 19.53 -3.17
C MET A 30 20.35 18.12 -3.70
N VAL A 31 21.24 17.12 -3.62
CA VAL A 31 21.03 15.81 -4.29
C VAL A 31 20.15 14.83 -3.48
N GLY A 32 19.92 15.07 -2.18
CA GLY A 32 19.30 14.07 -1.30
C GLY A 32 17.78 13.87 -1.43
N GLN A 33 17.01 14.90 -1.85
CA GLN A 33 15.54 14.85 -1.75
C GLN A 33 14.84 14.05 -2.86
N SER A 34 15.47 13.87 -4.02
CA SER A 34 14.86 13.14 -5.14
C SER A 34 14.80 11.64 -4.90
N TRP A 35 15.78 11.07 -4.18
CA TRP A 35 15.87 9.63 -3.94
C TRP A 35 14.80 9.09 -3.01
N THR A 36 14.45 9.82 -1.94
CA THR A 36 13.42 9.37 -1.00
C THR A 36 12.04 9.33 -1.66
N ALA A 37 11.74 10.29 -2.53
CA ALA A 37 10.52 10.34 -3.32
C ALA A 37 10.44 9.19 -4.34
N LEU A 38 11.55 8.90 -5.03
CA LEU A 38 11.63 7.76 -5.96
C LEU A 38 11.41 6.43 -5.24
N MET A 39 12.11 6.19 -4.13
CA MET A 39 11.95 4.95 -3.36
C MET A 39 10.52 4.78 -2.82
N LYS A 40 9.89 5.87 -2.38
CA LYS A 40 8.51 5.82 -1.90
C LYS A 40 7.53 5.49 -3.03
N ARG A 41 7.75 6.04 -4.23
CA ARG A 41 6.97 5.70 -5.42
C ARG A 41 7.10 4.22 -5.80
N GLU A 42 8.32 3.69 -5.79
CA GLU A 42 8.56 2.26 -6.08
C GLU A 42 7.85 1.35 -5.07
N ARG A 43 7.94 1.66 -3.76
CA ARG A 43 7.23 0.89 -2.72
C ARG A 43 5.72 0.95 -2.90
N GLU A 44 5.19 2.07 -3.34
CA GLU A 44 3.76 2.24 -3.57
C GLU A 44 3.27 1.46 -4.80
N GLU A 45 4.02 1.49 -5.90
CA GLU A 45 3.76 0.64 -7.06
C GLU A 45 3.81 -0.85 -6.68
N GLU A 46 4.77 -1.23 -5.84
CA GLU A 46 4.88 -2.58 -5.32
C GLU A 46 3.74 -2.94 -4.35
N LEU A 47 3.24 -1.99 -3.56
CA LEU A 47 2.07 -2.17 -2.70
C LEU A 47 0.84 -2.52 -3.55
N PHE A 48 0.62 -1.81 -4.65
CA PHE A 48 -0.44 -2.11 -5.60
C PHE A 48 -0.26 -3.47 -6.27
N PHE A 49 0.96 -3.77 -6.71
CA PHE A 49 1.26 -5.05 -7.34
C PHE A 49 0.98 -6.22 -6.38
N ARG A 50 1.57 -6.20 -5.18
CA ARG A 50 1.40 -7.25 -4.17
C ARG A 50 -0.07 -7.34 -3.71
N GLY A 51 -0.72 -6.22 -3.45
CA GLY A 51 -2.14 -6.15 -3.08
C GLY A 51 -3.06 -6.74 -4.15
N SER A 52 -2.79 -6.45 -5.43
CA SER A 52 -3.55 -7.01 -6.57
C SER A 52 -3.39 -8.52 -6.69
N GLN A 53 -2.19 -9.06 -6.47
CA GLN A 53 -1.94 -10.50 -6.49
C GLN A 53 -2.68 -11.22 -5.36
N ILE A 54 -2.69 -10.64 -4.16
CA ILE A 54 -3.42 -11.19 -3.01
C ILE A 54 -4.93 -11.14 -3.30
N ARG A 55 -5.46 -10.00 -3.75
CA ARG A 55 -6.87 -9.87 -4.14
C ARG A 55 -7.25 -10.90 -5.19
N ALA A 56 -6.46 -11.04 -6.25
CA ALA A 56 -6.71 -12.01 -7.32
C ALA A 56 -6.67 -13.46 -6.81
N ALA A 57 -5.77 -13.78 -5.89
CA ALA A 57 -5.73 -15.11 -5.26
C ALA A 57 -6.98 -15.39 -4.42
N ILE A 58 -7.44 -14.41 -3.63
CA ILE A 58 -8.69 -14.49 -2.85
C ILE A 58 -9.90 -14.66 -3.78
N THR A 59 -9.97 -13.88 -4.85
CA THR A 59 -11.02 -13.99 -5.88
C THR A 59 -11.06 -15.40 -6.45
N ARG A 60 -9.92 -15.92 -6.91
CA ARG A 60 -9.84 -17.26 -7.49
C ARG A 60 -10.22 -18.35 -6.48
N TYR A 61 -9.81 -18.20 -5.22
CA TYR A 61 -10.18 -19.14 -4.16
C TYR A 61 -11.71 -19.19 -3.96
N TYR A 62 -12.37 -18.04 -3.91
CA TYR A 62 -13.82 -17.99 -3.68
C TYR A 62 -14.64 -18.28 -4.92
N ASP A 63 -14.12 -18.01 -6.11
CA ASP A 63 -14.79 -18.32 -7.38
C ASP A 63 -14.63 -19.80 -7.76
N ASP A 64 -13.70 -20.55 -7.13
CA ASP A 64 -13.60 -22.00 -7.32
C ASP A 64 -14.87 -22.71 -6.79
N PRO A 65 -15.61 -23.45 -7.63
CA PRO A 65 -16.79 -24.18 -7.23
C PRO A 65 -16.54 -25.21 -6.10
N LYS A 66 -15.29 -25.68 -5.92
CA LYS A 66 -14.91 -26.59 -4.82
C LYS A 66 -15.01 -25.94 -3.44
N ASN A 67 -14.73 -24.64 -3.35
CA ASN A 67 -14.71 -23.87 -2.11
C ASN A 67 -15.99 -23.03 -1.92
N GLY A 68 -16.85 -22.96 -2.94
CA GLY A 68 -18.19 -22.40 -2.87
C GLY A 68 -19.25 -23.39 -2.37
N SER A 69 -20.50 -22.93 -2.23
CA SER A 69 -21.66 -23.73 -1.78
C SER A 69 -22.05 -24.91 -2.71
N GLY A 70 -21.26 -25.23 -3.74
CA GLY A 70 -21.55 -26.29 -4.72
C GLY A 70 -20.58 -27.48 -4.71
N GLY A 71 -19.50 -27.43 -3.92
CA GLY A 71 -18.51 -28.50 -3.85
C GLY A 71 -18.95 -29.63 -2.93
N THR A 72 -19.16 -30.83 -3.47
CA THR A 72 -19.59 -32.03 -2.74
C THR A 72 -18.54 -32.61 -1.76
N ARG A 73 -17.33 -32.02 -1.67
CA ARG A 73 -16.20 -32.60 -0.93
C ARG A 73 -15.92 -31.99 0.45
N HIS A 74 -16.25 -30.72 0.68
CA HIS A 74 -15.98 -30.06 1.97
C HIS A 74 -17.06 -29.02 2.30
N PRO A 75 -17.35 -28.78 3.60
CA PRO A 75 -18.25 -27.70 3.99
C PRO A 75 -17.73 -26.36 3.46
N PRO A 76 -18.61 -25.47 2.94
CA PRO A 76 -18.19 -24.18 2.45
C PRO A 76 -17.59 -23.37 3.61
N THR A 77 -16.27 -23.30 3.65
CA THR A 77 -15.53 -22.63 4.73
C THR A 77 -14.77 -21.45 4.15
N GLY A 78 -14.81 -20.31 4.83
CA GLY A 78 -13.99 -19.16 4.46
C GLY A 78 -12.51 -19.41 4.72
N LEU A 79 -11.66 -18.65 4.02
CA LEU A 79 -10.23 -18.57 4.33
C LEU A 79 -10.04 -18.20 5.81
N ARG A 80 -9.19 -18.93 6.55
CA ARG A 80 -8.87 -18.60 7.95
C ARG A 80 -7.63 -17.74 8.02
N GLU A 81 -6.62 -18.10 7.22
CA GLU A 81 -5.35 -17.37 7.15
C GLU A 81 -4.94 -17.11 5.71
N LEU A 82 -4.09 -16.09 5.52
CA LEU A 82 -3.49 -15.81 4.20
C LEU A 82 -2.57 -16.95 3.73
N LYS A 83 -2.07 -17.77 4.66
CA LYS A 83 -1.25 -18.96 4.38
C LYS A 83 -2.04 -20.07 3.69
N ASP A 84 -3.35 -20.13 3.91
CA ASP A 84 -4.22 -21.12 3.26
C ASP A 84 -4.26 -20.91 1.73
N LEU A 85 -3.98 -19.69 1.24
CA LEU A 85 -3.83 -19.40 -0.21
C LEU A 85 -2.59 -20.06 -0.84
N LEU A 86 -1.58 -20.40 -0.04
CA LEU A 86 -0.37 -21.08 -0.51
C LEU A 86 -0.53 -22.59 -0.49
N LYS A 87 -1.11 -23.12 0.59
CA LYS A 87 -1.30 -24.54 0.79
C LYS A 87 -2.46 -24.74 1.74
N ASP A 88 -3.61 -25.11 1.21
CA ASP A 88 -4.71 -25.57 2.05
C ASP A 88 -4.38 -26.97 2.59
N PRO A 89 -4.25 -27.18 3.92
CA PRO A 89 -3.99 -28.49 4.51
C PRO A 89 -5.16 -29.48 4.32
N ARG A 90 -6.33 -29.02 3.86
CA ARG A 90 -7.53 -29.83 3.67
C ARG A 90 -7.58 -30.51 2.31
N GLU A 91 -6.88 -29.97 1.31
CA GLU A 91 -6.84 -30.56 -0.02
C GLU A 91 -5.72 -31.61 -0.13
N LEU A 92 -6.06 -32.78 -0.66
CA LEU A 92 -5.09 -33.83 -1.01
C LEU A 92 -4.14 -33.40 -2.14
N THR A 93 -4.56 -32.44 -2.97
CA THR A 93 -3.77 -31.82 -4.04
C THR A 93 -3.39 -30.40 -3.62
N THR A 94 -2.11 -30.05 -3.66
CA THR A 94 -1.67 -28.68 -3.30
C THR A 94 -2.06 -27.69 -4.39
N THR A 95 -3.18 -27.00 -4.23
CA THR A 95 -3.57 -25.88 -5.10
C THR A 95 -2.91 -24.59 -4.59
N ARG A 96 -1.98 -24.02 -5.38
CA ARG A 96 -1.30 -22.77 -5.04
C ARG A 96 -1.99 -21.60 -5.73
N TRP A 97 -2.75 -20.82 -4.98
CA TRP A 97 -3.44 -19.61 -5.48
C TRP A 97 -2.50 -18.41 -5.54
N LEU A 98 -1.51 -18.40 -4.64
CA LEU A 98 -0.47 -17.38 -4.54
C LEU A 98 0.92 -18.00 -4.74
N ARG A 99 1.83 -17.29 -5.41
CA ARG A 99 3.20 -17.79 -5.65
C ARG A 99 4.04 -17.84 -4.37
N GLN A 100 3.89 -16.84 -3.51
CA GLN A 100 4.61 -16.67 -2.26
C GLN A 100 3.81 -15.76 -1.33
N LEU A 101 4.06 -15.82 -0.02
CA LEU A 101 3.47 -14.87 0.93
C LEU A 101 4.17 -13.52 0.74
N TYR A 102 3.45 -12.54 0.21
CA TYR A 102 4.00 -11.20 0.03
C TYR A 102 4.02 -10.45 1.36
N ILE A 103 5.13 -9.79 1.65
CA ILE A 103 5.30 -8.88 2.79
C ILE A 103 4.78 -7.49 2.37
N ASP A 104 4.39 -6.65 3.31
CA ASP A 104 4.06 -5.24 3.04
C ASP A 104 5.35 -4.46 2.68
N PRO A 105 5.47 -3.86 1.49
CA PRO A 105 6.66 -3.13 1.07
C PRO A 105 6.86 -1.80 1.82
N VAL A 106 5.81 -1.26 2.46
CA VAL A 106 5.87 -0.01 3.24
C VAL A 106 6.36 -0.29 4.66
N THR A 107 5.77 -1.28 5.34
CA THR A 107 6.15 -1.61 6.73
C THR A 107 7.26 -2.66 6.86
N GLY A 108 7.52 -3.45 5.82
CA GLY A 108 8.41 -4.60 5.87
C GLY A 108 7.90 -5.76 6.73
N LYS A 109 6.59 -5.76 7.08
CA LYS A 109 5.95 -6.75 7.95
C LYS A 109 4.79 -7.45 7.23
N ASP A 110 4.18 -8.42 7.90
CA ASP A 110 2.98 -9.07 7.39
C ASP A 110 1.81 -8.09 7.31
N TRP A 111 1.02 -8.24 6.24
CA TRP A 111 -0.22 -7.51 6.02
C TRP A 111 -1.22 -7.70 7.17
N GLU A 112 -2.10 -6.72 7.37
CA GLU A 112 -3.25 -6.91 8.25
C GLU A 112 -4.37 -7.58 7.46
N VAL A 113 -4.87 -8.68 8.00
CA VAL A 113 -5.89 -9.51 7.37
C VAL A 113 -7.27 -8.97 7.73
N ILE A 114 -8.12 -8.77 6.72
CA ILE A 114 -9.50 -8.31 6.89
C ILE A 114 -10.42 -9.51 6.83
N ASN A 115 -11.10 -9.79 7.95
CA ASN A 115 -12.09 -10.85 8.05
C ASN A 115 -13.50 -10.27 7.93
N GLY A 116 -14.39 -10.95 7.24
CA GLY A 116 -15.77 -10.51 7.11
C GLY A 116 -16.68 -11.48 6.36
N PRO A 117 -17.94 -11.08 6.11
CA PRO A 117 -18.86 -11.86 5.29
C PRO A 117 -18.36 -11.88 3.84
N VAL A 118 -18.24 -13.07 3.27
CA VAL A 118 -17.81 -13.24 1.89
C VAL A 118 -19.01 -12.96 0.98
N LYS A 119 -18.89 -11.97 0.10
CA LYS A 119 -19.89 -11.66 -0.93
C LYS A 119 -19.36 -12.10 -2.28
N ASP A 120 -20.18 -12.74 -3.10
CA ASP A 120 -19.82 -13.07 -4.46
C ASP A 120 -19.80 -11.81 -5.37
N SER A 121 -19.33 -11.97 -6.60
CA SER A 121 -19.33 -10.91 -7.62
C SER A 121 -20.72 -10.38 -7.96
N THR A 122 -21.78 -11.09 -7.59
CA THR A 122 -23.19 -10.71 -7.78
C THR A 122 -23.75 -9.97 -6.55
N GLY A 123 -22.95 -9.82 -5.49
CA GLY A 123 -23.32 -9.17 -4.24
C GLY A 123 -24.09 -10.05 -3.25
N LYS A 124 -24.29 -11.35 -3.54
CA LYS A 124 -24.92 -12.29 -2.61
C LYS A 124 -23.92 -12.70 -1.52
N SER A 125 -24.36 -12.64 -0.28
CA SER A 125 -23.60 -13.15 0.86
C SER A 125 -23.53 -14.68 0.82
N LYS A 126 -22.33 -15.23 0.88
CA LYS A 126 -22.10 -16.65 1.14
C LYS A 126 -22.39 -16.97 2.61
N PRO A 127 -22.79 -18.22 2.94
CA PRO A 127 -23.19 -18.60 4.30
C PRO A 127 -22.04 -18.71 5.31
N PHE A 128 -20.85 -18.24 4.97
CA PHE A 128 -19.64 -18.32 5.80
C PHE A 128 -18.89 -16.98 5.83
N THR A 129 -18.10 -16.80 6.89
CA THR A 129 -17.15 -15.70 7.04
C THR A 129 -15.72 -16.20 6.80
N GLY A 130 -14.85 -15.30 6.39
CA GLY A 130 -13.44 -15.60 6.17
C GLY A 130 -12.63 -14.37 5.85
N VAL A 131 -11.37 -14.59 5.47
CA VAL A 131 -10.50 -13.53 4.96
C VAL A 131 -11.09 -13.02 3.65
N ILE A 132 -11.49 -11.75 3.64
CA ILE A 132 -12.03 -11.07 2.45
C ILE A 132 -10.98 -10.16 1.81
N GLY A 133 -9.90 -9.82 2.51
CA GLY A 133 -8.89 -8.92 1.97
C GLY A 133 -7.71 -8.68 2.89
N VAL A 134 -6.84 -7.78 2.46
CA VAL A 134 -5.67 -7.33 3.21
C VAL A 134 -5.51 -5.83 3.13
N LYS A 135 -4.86 -5.23 4.14
CA LYS A 135 -4.43 -3.83 4.14
C LYS A 135 -3.05 -3.69 4.76
N SER A 136 -2.36 -2.59 4.43
CA SER A 136 -1.10 -2.24 5.09
C SER A 136 -1.37 -1.83 6.54
N LYS A 137 -0.37 -1.99 7.41
CA LYS A 137 -0.40 -1.47 8.80
C LYS A 137 0.18 -0.05 8.91
N SER A 138 0.61 0.53 7.79
CA SER A 138 1.28 1.83 7.78
C SER A 138 0.28 2.99 7.79
N ASP A 139 0.44 3.89 8.75
CA ASP A 139 -0.25 5.18 8.78
C ASP A 139 0.45 6.26 7.95
N GLU A 140 1.45 5.89 7.16
CA GLU A 140 2.14 6.83 6.28
C GLU A 140 1.21 7.34 5.16
N ALA A 141 1.39 8.61 4.79
CA ALA A 141 0.59 9.25 3.75
C ALA A 141 0.99 8.75 2.35
N PRO A 142 0.03 8.33 1.52
CA PRO A 142 0.30 7.91 0.15
C PRO A 142 0.73 9.07 -0.75
N LEU A 143 1.58 8.78 -1.74
CA LEU A 143 1.94 9.76 -2.77
C LEU A 143 0.81 9.93 -3.77
N LYS A 144 0.14 8.84 -4.17
CA LYS A 144 -0.99 8.88 -5.08
C LYS A 144 -2.28 9.19 -4.32
N GLN A 145 -2.88 10.33 -4.63
CA GLN A 145 -4.16 10.74 -4.03
C GLN A 145 -5.33 10.67 -5.03
N SER A 146 -5.04 10.67 -6.34
CA SER A 146 -6.03 10.69 -7.42
C SER A 146 -5.55 9.90 -8.65
N GLY A 147 -6.44 9.72 -9.64
CA GLY A 147 -6.12 8.99 -10.87
C GLY A 147 -6.01 7.47 -10.66
N PHE A 148 -6.84 6.92 -9.77
CA PHE A 148 -6.97 5.50 -9.57
C PHE A 148 -7.77 4.85 -10.70
N SER A 149 -7.43 3.59 -11.04
CA SER A 149 -8.29 2.78 -11.92
C SER A 149 -9.62 2.48 -11.22
N GLU A 150 -10.63 2.06 -11.98
CA GLU A 150 -11.96 1.76 -11.46
C GLU A 150 -11.94 0.77 -10.28
N ASP A 151 -11.03 -0.20 -10.34
CA ASP A 151 -10.78 -1.19 -9.29
C ASP A 151 -10.33 -0.62 -7.95
N TYR A 152 -9.82 0.61 -7.94
CA TYR A 152 -9.19 1.29 -6.79
C TYR A 152 -9.78 2.67 -6.52
N LYS A 153 -10.91 3.04 -7.13
CA LYS A 153 -11.59 4.32 -6.87
C LYS A 153 -11.86 4.56 -5.38
N ALA A 154 -12.09 3.49 -4.60
CA ALA A 154 -12.29 3.57 -3.15
C ALA A 154 -11.07 4.09 -2.37
N PHE A 155 -9.89 4.16 -3.00
CA PHE A 155 -8.65 4.64 -2.40
C PHE A 155 -8.43 6.14 -2.63
N GLU A 156 -9.21 6.76 -3.52
CA GLU A 156 -9.14 8.18 -3.81
C GLU A 156 -9.47 9.02 -2.58
N GLY A 157 -8.64 10.03 -2.30
CA GLY A 157 -8.80 10.90 -1.12
C GLY A 157 -8.45 10.27 0.24
N LYS A 158 -7.98 9.02 0.28
CA LYS A 158 -7.46 8.42 1.52
C LYS A 158 -6.11 9.02 1.89
N THR A 159 -5.90 9.27 3.18
CA THR A 159 -4.70 9.95 3.70
C THR A 159 -3.67 9.00 4.30
N LYS A 160 -3.97 7.70 4.38
CA LYS A 160 -3.10 6.68 4.97
C LYS A 160 -3.12 5.38 4.16
N TYR A 161 -1.99 4.64 4.13
CA TYR A 161 -1.95 3.30 3.55
C TYR A 161 -2.84 2.28 4.30
N SER A 162 -3.05 2.46 5.61
CA SER A 162 -4.00 1.68 6.42
C SER A 162 -5.45 1.74 5.89
N ASP A 163 -5.81 2.80 5.17
CA ASP A 163 -7.15 2.96 4.60
C ASP A 163 -7.31 2.27 3.24
N TRP A 164 -6.21 1.84 2.61
CA TRP A 164 -6.22 1.13 1.35
C TRP A 164 -6.44 -0.36 1.59
N GLN A 165 -7.69 -0.77 1.42
CA GLN A 165 -8.14 -2.14 1.67
C GLN A 165 -8.31 -2.90 0.36
N PHE A 166 -7.49 -3.92 0.14
CA PHE A 166 -7.57 -4.80 -1.01
C PHE A 166 -8.54 -5.94 -0.71
N VAL A 167 -9.83 -5.74 -1.02
CA VAL A 167 -10.92 -6.65 -0.60
C VAL A 167 -11.64 -7.27 -1.80
N TYR A 168 -12.07 -8.52 -1.64
CA TYR A 168 -12.94 -9.27 -2.53
C TYR A 168 -14.42 -8.93 -2.28
N GLY A 169 -15.21 -8.79 -3.35
CA GLY A 169 -16.67 -8.55 -3.25
C GLY A 169 -17.08 -7.13 -2.85
N LEU A 170 -16.14 -6.21 -2.60
CA LEU A 170 -16.44 -4.78 -2.49
C LEU A 170 -16.36 -4.13 -3.87
N SER A 171 -17.52 -3.84 -4.45
CA SER A 171 -17.63 -2.83 -5.51
C SER A 171 -17.37 -1.45 -4.88
N PRO A 172 -16.64 -0.53 -5.56
CA PRO A 172 -16.26 0.79 -5.02
C PRO A 172 -17.43 1.64 -4.52
N GLN A 173 -18.67 1.29 -4.84
CA GLN A 173 -19.88 2.03 -4.43
C GLN A 173 -20.35 1.77 -2.99
N GLN A 174 -19.77 0.82 -2.24
CA GLN A 174 -20.22 0.50 -0.88
C GLN A 174 -19.34 1.06 0.25
N GLY A 175 -18.24 1.74 -0.07
CA GLY A 175 -17.37 2.40 0.93
C GLY A 175 -17.84 3.82 1.34
N SER A 176 -18.80 4.42 0.64
CA SER A 176 -19.28 5.79 0.88
C SER A 176 -20.64 5.89 1.57
N LEU A 177 -21.30 4.76 1.87
CA LEU A 177 -22.56 4.74 2.61
C LEU A 177 -22.38 3.97 3.92
N LYS A 178 -21.93 4.70 4.95
CA LYS A 178 -22.40 4.65 6.36
C LYS A 178 -21.31 5.12 7.32
N VAL A 179 -21.05 6.42 7.32
CA VAL A 179 -20.76 7.14 8.56
C VAL A 179 -21.98 8.00 8.85
N GLU A 180 -23.07 7.34 9.26
CA GLU A 180 -24.12 8.04 9.99
C GLU A 180 -23.51 8.41 11.34
N MET A 181 -23.14 9.68 11.49
CA MET A 181 -22.91 10.27 12.80
C MET A 181 -24.16 10.01 13.65
N PRO A 182 -24.05 9.53 14.90
CA PRO A 182 -25.22 9.49 15.78
C PRO A 182 -25.74 10.92 15.91
N LYS A 183 -26.97 11.18 15.45
CA LYS A 183 -27.66 12.44 15.67
C LYS A 183 -27.86 12.56 17.18
N SER A 184 -27.01 13.36 17.83
CA SER A 184 -27.09 13.65 19.26
C SER A 184 -28.50 14.14 19.60
N PRO A 185 -29.22 13.48 20.54
CA PRO A 185 -30.57 13.86 20.88
C PRO A 185 -30.51 14.87 22.03
N PHE A 186 -30.06 16.09 21.74
CA PHE A 186 -30.23 17.20 22.68
C PHE A 186 -30.55 18.46 21.90
N LEU A 187 -31.83 18.80 21.83
CA LEU A 187 -32.40 19.96 22.52
C LEU A 187 -33.87 20.08 22.11
N LYS A 188 -34.73 20.13 23.12
CA LYS A 188 -36.15 20.46 23.04
C LYS A 188 -36.29 21.93 23.42
#